data_AF-A0AAJ7W549-F1
#
_entry.id   AF-A0AAJ7W549-F1
#
_cell.length_a   1.000
_cell.length_b   1.000
_cell.length_c   1.000
_cell.angle_alpha   90.00
_cell.angle_beta   90.00
_cell.angle_gamma   90.00
#
_symmetry.space_group_name_H-M   'P 1'
#
loop_
_entity.id
_entity.type
_entity.pdbx_description
1 polymer ?
#
loop_
_entity_poly.entity_id
_entity_poly.type
_entity_poly.pdbx_seq_one_letter_code
_entity_poly.pdbx_strand_id
1 'polypeptide(L)'
;MHLWIGVILHGLVVEAISYNLPDIDNFWHSQTPIILLGRRLPLHIIFLYSVFLYTASNTAKRFKLPLWSEPFAVGLIVVLIDIPYDVTSVRFLHWSWHDTDPSIRDRHYHVPWNSYYFHATFAASFTFWFHGTRKLFTKSSNKWTSDKSFLKETLCTVLSSLLGMPGGVLLFLPIYHPLHDNFNVHTEVCFFLLFAVFLVLAWSGERASRPTITFKSKADCLFLPYLMVYYSVFLAMALIGDPSKEVSIGLHEQIGPCDEMVPITSALGQTLYKRRYLCLEDNDETYFGWDCLPGGKAPKPFSHWYTACGTELKNRVEYIVVNLTICIVAFGVFVNAFLLSNGKSDQESITTKKVKKN
;
A
#
# COMPACT_ATOMS: atom_id res chain seq x y z
N MET A 1 -0.81 20.38 -4.93
CA MET A 1 0.32 20.15 -5.86
C MET A 1 1.49 19.49 -5.15
N HIS A 2 2.17 20.15 -4.21
CA HIS A 2 3.34 19.60 -3.50
C HIS A 2 3.14 18.20 -2.91
N LEU A 3 2.04 17.96 -2.17
CA LEU A 3 1.73 16.63 -1.66
C LEU A 3 1.64 15.57 -2.77
N TRP A 4 0.93 15.88 -3.86
CA TRP A 4 0.74 14.94 -4.97
C TRP A 4 2.07 14.63 -5.69
N ILE A 5 2.90 15.64 -5.94
CA ILE A 5 4.24 15.46 -6.49
C ILE A 5 5.13 14.67 -5.53
N GLY A 6 5.07 14.97 -4.23
CA GLY A 6 5.86 14.26 -3.21
C GLY A 6 5.49 12.79 -3.13
N VAL A 7 4.21 12.45 -3.25
CA VAL A 7 3.77 11.06 -3.30
C VAL A 7 4.33 10.33 -4.52
N ILE A 8 4.35 10.96 -5.70
CA ILE A 8 4.96 10.38 -6.91
C ILE A 8 6.47 10.18 -6.73
N LEU A 9 7.16 11.20 -6.21
CA LEU A 9 8.60 11.13 -5.96
C LEU A 9 8.92 10.04 -4.91
N HIS A 10 8.10 9.93 -3.87
CA HIS A 10 8.23 8.88 -2.87
C HIS A 10 8.10 7.49 -3.50
N GLY A 11 7.07 7.27 -4.33
CA GLY A 11 6.91 6.03 -5.07
C GLY A 11 8.11 5.71 -5.96
N LEU A 12 8.60 6.69 -6.72
CA LEU A 12 9.80 6.51 -7.54
C LEU A 12 11.04 6.11 -6.71
N VAL A 13 11.21 6.68 -5.51
CA VAL A 13 12.30 6.32 -4.61
C VAL A 13 12.14 4.89 -4.11
N VAL A 14 10.95 4.50 -3.65
CA VAL A 14 10.66 3.14 -3.15
C VAL A 14 10.91 2.10 -4.25
N GLU A 15 10.35 2.30 -5.43
CA GLU A 15 10.49 1.39 -6.56
C GLU A 15 11.94 1.30 -7.05
N ALA A 16 12.62 2.45 -7.20
CA ALA A 16 14.01 2.46 -7.63
C ALA A 16 14.92 1.73 -6.64
N ILE A 17 14.72 1.88 -5.33
CA ILE A 17 15.49 1.15 -4.32
C ILE A 17 15.15 -0.34 -4.38
N SER A 18 13.87 -0.71 -4.50
CA SER A 18 13.41 -2.10 -4.53
C SER A 18 13.99 -2.89 -5.72
N TYR A 19 14.12 -2.28 -6.89
CA TYR A 19 14.67 -2.97 -8.07
C TYR A 19 16.20 -2.97 -8.16
N ASN A 20 16.89 -2.07 -7.46
CA ASN A 20 18.35 -1.94 -7.56
C ASN A 20 19.10 -2.53 -6.36
N LEU A 21 18.39 -2.86 -5.27
CA LEU A 21 18.97 -3.51 -4.10
C LEU A 21 18.60 -5.01 -4.12
N PRO A 22 19.56 -5.93 -4.37
CA PRO A 22 19.27 -7.36 -4.54
C PRO A 22 18.53 -8.02 -3.36
N ASP A 23 18.78 -7.51 -2.15
CA ASP A 23 18.21 -8.03 -0.91
C ASP A 23 16.67 -7.84 -0.82
N ILE A 24 16.12 -6.89 -1.57
CA ILE A 24 14.68 -6.56 -1.56
C ILE A 24 14.04 -6.63 -2.96
N ASP A 25 14.80 -7.09 -3.96
CA ASP A 25 14.27 -7.36 -5.29
C ASP A 25 13.47 -8.67 -5.25
N ASN A 26 12.15 -8.55 -5.09
CA ASN A 26 11.28 -9.69 -4.79
C ASN A 26 9.91 -9.68 -5.49
N PHE A 27 9.70 -8.85 -6.51
CA PHE A 27 8.48 -8.87 -7.33
C PHE A 27 8.72 -8.51 -8.80
N TRP A 28 7.82 -8.93 -9.69
CA TRP A 28 7.89 -8.70 -11.13
C TRP A 28 6.54 -8.31 -11.71
N HIS A 29 6.45 -7.14 -12.33
CA HIS A 29 5.22 -6.67 -12.97
C HIS A 29 5.00 -7.26 -14.36
N SER A 30 3.74 -7.45 -14.71
CA SER A 30 3.32 -7.78 -16.07
C SER A 30 3.62 -6.63 -17.03
N GLN A 31 3.73 -6.96 -18.32
CA GLN A 31 4.03 -5.96 -19.34
C GLN A 31 2.83 -5.03 -19.56
N THR A 32 3.12 -3.74 -19.66
CA THR A 32 2.13 -2.69 -19.92
C THR A 32 2.60 -1.80 -21.07
N PRO A 33 1.72 -0.96 -21.65
CA PRO A 33 2.09 -0.14 -22.81
C PRO A 33 3.30 0.78 -22.58
N ILE A 34 3.53 1.22 -21.33
CA ILE A 34 4.68 2.05 -20.96
C ILE A 34 5.32 1.46 -19.71
N ILE A 35 6.58 1.02 -19.85
CA ILE A 35 7.38 0.45 -18.77
C ILE A 35 8.77 1.11 -18.73
N LEU A 36 9.20 1.50 -17.54
CA LEU A 36 10.44 2.22 -17.25
C LEU A 36 11.42 1.32 -16.49
N LEU A 37 12.62 1.85 -16.20
CA LEU A 37 13.66 1.20 -15.41
C LEU A 37 13.98 -0.24 -15.87
N GLY A 38 14.32 -0.40 -17.15
CA GLY A 38 14.72 -1.72 -17.67
C GLY A 38 13.60 -2.76 -17.71
N ARG A 39 12.34 -2.31 -17.92
CA ARG A 39 11.13 -3.15 -17.91
C ARG A 39 10.73 -3.66 -16.52
N ARG A 40 11.09 -2.92 -15.46
CA ARG A 40 10.68 -3.22 -14.08
C ARG A 40 9.52 -2.37 -13.59
N LEU A 41 9.43 -1.11 -14.04
CA LEU A 41 8.48 -0.13 -13.48
C LEU A 41 7.39 0.28 -14.48
N PRO A 42 6.19 -0.34 -14.45
CA PRO A 42 5.06 0.14 -15.24
C PRO A 42 4.68 1.58 -14.89
N LEU A 43 4.31 2.38 -15.89
CA LEU A 43 3.90 3.78 -15.67
C LEU A 43 2.72 3.90 -14.68
N HIS A 44 1.79 2.94 -14.70
CA HIS A 44 0.63 2.98 -13.81
C HIS A 44 1.00 2.84 -12.33
N ILE A 45 2.09 2.13 -11.99
CA ILE A 45 2.57 1.98 -10.61
C ILE A 45 2.99 3.34 -10.04
N ILE A 46 3.58 4.22 -10.86
CA ILE A 46 3.93 5.58 -10.44
C ILE A 46 2.67 6.38 -10.01
N PHE A 47 1.55 6.19 -10.73
CA PHE A 47 0.29 6.84 -10.39
C PHE A 47 -0.47 6.12 -9.26
N LEU A 48 -0.21 4.83 -9.05
CA LEU A 48 -0.80 4.03 -7.97
C LEU A 48 -0.47 4.63 -6.59
N TYR A 49 0.77 5.07 -6.38
CA TYR A 49 1.14 5.77 -5.13
C TYR A 49 0.24 6.98 -4.87
N SER A 50 -0.16 7.72 -5.91
CA SER A 50 -1.11 8.82 -5.77
C SER A 50 -2.50 8.31 -5.41
N VAL A 51 -2.97 7.22 -6.02
CA VAL A 51 -4.24 6.58 -5.64
C VAL A 51 -4.24 6.22 -4.15
N PHE A 52 -3.12 5.71 -3.63
CA PHE A 52 -3.00 5.30 -2.23
C PHE A 52 -2.80 6.48 -1.29
N LEU A 53 -1.61 7.09 -1.30
CA LEU A 53 -1.20 8.06 -0.27
C LEU A 53 -1.95 9.37 -0.39
N TYR A 54 -2.22 9.88 -1.59
CA TYR A 54 -2.93 11.15 -1.74
C TYR A 54 -4.39 11.01 -1.31
N THR A 55 -5.06 9.92 -1.68
CA THR A 55 -6.44 9.64 -1.25
C THR A 55 -6.51 9.40 0.25
N ALA A 56 -5.58 8.63 0.81
CA ALA A 56 -5.48 8.41 2.24
C ALA A 56 -5.25 9.71 3.01
N SER A 57 -4.33 10.56 2.54
CA SER A 57 -4.06 11.89 3.12
C SER A 57 -5.30 12.79 3.10
N ASN A 58 -6.03 12.83 1.98
CA ASN A 58 -7.26 13.63 1.87
C ASN A 58 -8.40 13.10 2.73
N THR A 59 -8.43 11.79 2.98
CA THR A 59 -9.39 11.16 3.90
C THR A 59 -9.00 11.47 5.34
N ALA A 60 -7.74 11.28 5.73
CA ALA A 60 -7.23 11.58 7.07
C ALA A 60 -7.41 13.05 7.48
N LYS A 61 -7.28 13.97 6.52
CA LYS A 61 -7.61 15.39 6.68
C LYS A 61 -9.01 15.61 7.28
N ARG A 62 -9.98 14.74 6.99
CA ARG A 62 -11.37 14.86 7.48
C ARG A 62 -11.55 14.45 8.93
N PHE A 63 -10.67 13.59 9.44
CA PHE A 63 -10.65 13.21 10.85
C PHE A 63 -10.01 14.30 11.73
N LYS A 64 -9.35 15.30 11.12
CA LYS A 64 -8.75 16.46 11.82
C LYS A 64 -7.82 16.04 12.94
N LEU A 65 -7.06 14.98 12.69
CA LEU A 65 -6.17 14.40 13.68
C LEU A 65 -5.03 15.37 14.01
N PRO A 66 -4.49 15.33 15.23
CA PRO A 66 -3.27 16.07 15.56
C PRO A 66 -2.08 15.52 14.76
N LEU A 67 -1.03 16.33 14.64
CA LEU A 67 0.16 16.01 13.83
C LEU A 67 0.81 14.66 14.19
N TRP A 68 0.76 14.28 15.46
CA TRP A 68 1.36 13.03 15.94
C TRP A 68 0.53 11.80 15.59
N SER A 69 -0.77 11.94 15.33
CA SER A 69 -1.71 10.84 15.12
C SER A 69 -2.06 10.62 13.64
N GLU A 70 -2.14 11.72 12.87
CA GLU A 70 -2.50 11.69 11.45
C GLU A 70 -1.67 10.73 10.59
N PRO A 71 -0.33 10.62 10.76
CA PRO A 71 0.49 9.65 10.03
C PRO A 71 -0.04 8.21 10.10
N PHE A 72 -0.43 7.77 11.30
CA PHE A 72 -0.89 6.40 11.52
C PHE A 72 -2.25 6.14 10.89
N ALA A 73 -3.15 7.12 10.93
CA ALA A 73 -4.41 7.04 10.20
C ALA A 73 -4.20 6.98 8.68
N VAL A 74 -3.25 7.76 8.13
CA VAL A 74 -2.89 7.67 6.70
C VAL A 74 -2.37 6.28 6.38
N GLY A 75 -1.49 5.70 7.20
CA GLY A 75 -1.00 4.33 7.01
C GLY A 75 -2.12 3.29 6.96
N LEU A 76 -3.08 3.34 7.89
CA LEU A 76 -4.23 2.43 7.91
C LEU A 76 -5.14 2.60 6.68
N ILE A 77 -5.38 3.84 6.25
CA ILE A 77 -6.23 4.10 5.07
C ILE A 77 -5.52 3.68 3.79
N VAL A 78 -4.19 3.81 3.70
CA VAL A 78 -3.41 3.28 2.58
C VAL A 78 -3.61 1.78 2.46
N VAL A 79 -3.44 1.02 3.56
CA VAL A 79 -3.67 -0.44 3.55
C VAL A 79 -5.10 -0.78 3.16
N LEU A 80 -6.10 -0.04 3.66
CA LEU A 80 -7.50 -0.25 3.29
C LEU A 80 -7.75 -0.08 1.78
N ILE A 81 -7.08 0.88 1.15
CA ILE A 81 -7.14 1.10 -0.31
C ILE A 81 -6.37 -0.01 -1.06
N ASP A 82 -5.24 -0.45 -0.50
CA ASP A 82 -4.28 -1.36 -1.13
C ASP A 82 -4.75 -2.82 -1.17
N ILE A 83 -5.32 -3.35 -0.07
CA ILE A 83 -5.72 -4.77 0.04
C ILE A 83 -6.52 -5.30 -1.18
N PRO A 84 -7.62 -4.64 -1.63
CA PRO A 84 -8.39 -5.19 -2.75
C PRO A 84 -7.61 -5.13 -4.07
N TYR A 85 -6.72 -4.14 -4.23
CA TYR A 85 -5.84 -4.05 -5.39
C TYR A 85 -4.83 -5.19 -5.39
N ASP A 86 -4.14 -5.42 -4.28
CA ASP A 86 -3.11 -6.46 -4.16
C ASP A 86 -3.69 -7.87 -4.33
N VAL A 87 -4.76 -8.19 -3.58
CA VAL A 87 -5.40 -9.52 -3.61
C VAL A 87 -5.93 -9.83 -5.01
N THR A 88 -6.48 -8.83 -5.69
CA THR A 88 -7.00 -8.97 -7.07
C THR A 88 -5.87 -9.05 -8.09
N SER A 89 -4.91 -8.16 -8.01
CA SER A 89 -3.94 -7.99 -9.07
C SER A 89 -2.90 -9.11 -9.11
N VAL A 90 -2.46 -9.64 -7.97
CA VAL A 90 -1.62 -10.86 -7.94
C VAL A 90 -2.38 -12.03 -8.55
N ARG A 91 -3.66 -12.16 -8.21
CA ARG A 91 -4.48 -13.26 -8.70
C ARG A 91 -4.72 -13.22 -10.21
N PHE A 92 -4.78 -12.03 -10.79
CA PHE A 92 -4.91 -11.79 -12.24
C PHE A 92 -3.55 -11.56 -12.93
N LEU A 93 -2.45 -11.98 -12.29
CA LEU A 93 -1.08 -11.91 -12.84
C LEU A 93 -0.62 -10.51 -13.28
N HIS A 94 -1.12 -9.45 -12.65
CA HIS A 94 -0.59 -8.11 -12.86
C HIS A 94 0.84 -7.97 -12.33
N TRP A 95 1.20 -8.76 -11.32
CA TRP A 95 2.57 -9.02 -10.93
C TRP A 95 2.68 -10.35 -10.18
N SER A 96 3.91 -10.82 -10.02
CA SER A 96 4.28 -11.99 -9.24
C SER A 96 5.28 -11.62 -8.15
N TRP A 97 5.33 -12.44 -7.11
CA TRP A 97 6.27 -12.33 -6.01
C TRP A 97 7.34 -13.41 -6.11
N HIS A 98 8.48 -13.17 -5.47
CA HIS A 98 9.54 -14.15 -5.32
C HIS A 98 9.06 -15.34 -4.50
N ASP A 99 9.34 -16.55 -4.97
CA ASP A 99 8.87 -17.82 -4.39
C ASP A 99 9.33 -18.00 -2.92
N THR A 100 10.65 -18.00 -2.69
CA THR A 100 11.24 -18.43 -1.40
C THR A 100 11.77 -17.33 -0.50
N ASP A 101 11.57 -16.06 -0.84
CA ASP A 101 12.12 -14.95 -0.07
C ASP A 101 11.50 -14.93 1.36
N PRO A 102 12.32 -15.07 2.41
CA PRO A 102 11.83 -15.21 3.79
C PRO A 102 11.10 -13.97 4.29
N SER A 103 11.35 -12.80 3.70
CA SER A 103 10.66 -11.56 4.08
C SER A 103 9.22 -11.48 3.58
N ILE A 104 8.84 -12.33 2.62
CA ILE A 104 7.50 -12.31 1.98
C ILE A 104 6.83 -13.67 1.94
N ARG A 105 7.36 -14.65 2.68
CA ARG A 105 6.87 -16.03 2.73
C ARG A 105 5.43 -16.15 3.25
N ASP A 106 5.10 -15.40 4.30
CA ASP A 106 3.79 -15.45 4.93
C ASP A 106 2.79 -14.63 4.12
N ARG A 107 1.80 -15.29 3.52
CA ARG A 107 0.90 -14.69 2.53
C ARG A 107 -0.58 -14.79 2.90
N HIS A 108 -1.35 -13.82 2.43
CA HIS A 108 -2.81 -13.80 2.39
C HIS A 108 -3.26 -13.73 0.93
N TYR A 109 -3.90 -14.79 0.41
CA TYR A 109 -4.24 -14.92 -1.02
C TYR A 109 -3.06 -14.63 -1.96
N HIS A 110 -1.90 -15.20 -1.66
CA HIS A 110 -0.63 -15.02 -2.39
C HIS A 110 0.02 -13.63 -2.26
N VAL A 111 -0.62 -12.69 -1.55
CA VAL A 111 -0.03 -11.39 -1.21
C VAL A 111 0.73 -11.49 0.11
N PRO A 112 2.00 -11.08 0.18
CA PRO A 112 2.75 -11.07 1.44
C PRO A 112 2.11 -10.15 2.48
N TRP A 113 1.96 -10.62 3.73
CA TRP A 113 1.57 -9.75 4.85
C TRP A 113 2.54 -8.58 5.03
N ASN A 114 3.80 -8.80 4.67
CA ASN A 114 4.84 -7.79 4.73
C ASN A 114 4.60 -6.61 3.76
N SER A 115 3.91 -6.85 2.63
CA SER A 115 3.49 -5.79 1.69
C SER A 115 2.62 -4.73 2.40
N TYR A 116 1.56 -5.19 3.07
CA TYR A 116 0.66 -4.31 3.84
C TYR A 116 1.39 -3.60 4.99
N TYR A 117 2.34 -4.28 5.60
CA TYR A 117 3.18 -3.71 6.64
C TYR A 117 3.99 -2.52 6.08
N PHE A 118 4.71 -2.70 4.97
CA PHE A 118 5.49 -1.64 4.33
C PHE A 118 4.61 -0.49 3.86
N HIS A 119 3.47 -0.77 3.22
CA HIS A 119 2.53 0.27 2.80
C HIS A 119 2.03 1.11 3.99
N ALA A 120 1.73 0.49 5.13
CA ALA A 120 1.33 1.21 6.35
C ALA A 120 2.46 2.10 6.89
N THR A 121 3.66 1.55 7.10
CA THR A 121 4.77 2.27 7.74
C THR A 121 5.37 3.34 6.84
N PHE A 122 5.47 3.10 5.53
CA PHE A 122 6.04 4.04 4.58
C PHE A 122 5.10 5.22 4.40
N ALA A 123 3.79 4.98 4.29
CA ALA A 123 2.79 6.04 4.23
C ALA A 123 2.75 6.88 5.51
N ALA A 124 2.83 6.25 6.68
CA ALA A 124 2.93 6.96 7.96
C ALA A 124 4.22 7.81 8.02
N SER A 125 5.36 7.21 7.72
CA SER A 125 6.66 7.92 7.71
C SER A 125 6.66 9.10 6.72
N PHE A 126 6.21 8.90 5.48
CA PHE A 126 6.09 9.97 4.48
C PHE A 126 5.23 11.12 5.02
N THR A 127 4.06 10.81 5.58
CA THR A 127 3.13 11.80 6.13
C THR A 127 3.74 12.55 7.31
N PHE A 128 4.45 11.84 8.21
CA PHE A 128 5.17 12.42 9.33
C PHE A 128 6.23 13.41 8.84
N TRP A 129 7.09 13.01 7.89
CA TRP A 129 8.11 13.89 7.34
C TRP A 129 7.51 15.06 6.58
N PHE A 130 6.45 14.83 5.80
CA PHE A 130 5.80 15.88 5.01
C PHE A 130 5.24 16.99 5.91
N HIS A 131 4.47 16.64 6.94
CA HIS A 131 3.94 17.66 7.83
C HIS A 131 4.97 18.17 8.86
N GLY A 132 5.90 17.32 9.29
CA GLY A 132 6.97 17.68 10.23
C GLY A 132 7.94 18.71 9.63
N THR A 133 8.50 18.43 8.45
CA THR A 133 9.40 19.36 7.74
C THR A 133 8.71 20.67 7.41
N ARG A 134 7.43 20.64 7.00
CA ARG A 134 6.64 21.85 6.77
C ARG A 134 6.45 22.66 8.05
N LYS A 135 6.18 22.00 9.19
CA LYS A 135 6.08 22.69 10.48
C LYS A 135 7.40 23.38 10.89
N LEU A 136 8.54 22.81 10.50
CA LEU A 136 9.86 23.38 10.81
C LEU A 136 10.25 24.52 9.86
N PHE A 137 10.00 24.39 8.55
CA PHE A 137 10.55 25.30 7.54
C PHE A 137 9.55 26.35 7.03
N THR A 138 8.25 26.06 7.10
CA THR A 138 7.18 26.92 6.57
C THR A 138 6.45 27.67 7.68
N LYS A 139 5.78 28.77 7.32
CA LYS A 139 4.94 29.57 8.22
C LYS A 139 3.46 29.46 7.85
N SER A 140 3.04 28.32 7.33
CA SER A 140 1.66 28.10 6.91
C SER A 140 0.69 28.20 8.08
N SER A 141 -0.47 28.81 7.85
CA SER A 141 -1.53 28.97 8.87
C SER A 141 -2.18 27.65 9.25
N ASN A 142 -2.20 26.68 8.34
CA ASN A 142 -2.75 25.34 8.54
C ASN A 142 -1.85 24.29 7.86
N LYS A 143 -1.74 23.10 8.46
CA LYS A 143 -0.99 21.97 7.92
C LYS A 143 -1.44 21.54 6.50
N TRP A 144 -2.65 21.86 6.08
CA TRP A 144 -3.16 21.54 4.74
C TRP A 144 -3.16 22.73 3.76
N THR A 145 -2.75 23.93 4.18
CA THR A 145 -2.58 25.09 3.29
C THR A 145 -1.11 25.21 2.89
N SER A 146 -0.84 25.52 1.63
CA SER A 146 0.53 25.77 1.18
C SER A 146 1.07 27.08 1.75
N ASP A 147 2.36 27.12 2.05
CA ASP A 147 3.11 28.34 2.32
C ASP A 147 3.20 29.23 1.07
N LYS A 148 3.52 30.52 1.28
CA LYS A 148 3.75 31.46 0.19
C LYS A 148 5.06 31.15 -0.57
N SER A 149 6.03 30.53 0.11
CA SER A 149 7.32 30.19 -0.48
C SER A 149 7.27 28.83 -1.18
N PHE A 150 7.26 28.86 -2.51
CA PHE A 150 7.34 27.66 -3.34
C PHE A 150 8.60 26.83 -3.05
N LEU A 151 9.77 27.46 -2.91
CA LEU A 151 11.03 26.76 -2.66
C LEU A 151 11.02 25.94 -1.36
N LYS A 152 10.44 26.50 -0.29
CA LYS A 152 10.34 25.79 0.99
C LYS A 152 9.41 24.59 0.91
N GLU A 153 8.29 24.73 0.20
CA GLU A 153 7.35 23.63 -0.03
C GLU A 153 7.99 22.53 -0.89
N THR A 154 8.74 22.90 -1.94
CA THR A 154 9.51 21.95 -2.75
C THR A 154 10.57 21.22 -1.93
N LEU A 155 11.31 21.92 -1.06
CA LEU A 155 12.28 21.29 -0.17
C LEU A 155 11.62 20.26 0.75
N CYS A 156 10.50 20.61 1.40
CA CYS A 156 9.75 19.68 2.25
C CYS A 156 9.24 18.46 1.46
N THR A 157 8.81 18.69 0.21
CA THR A 157 8.36 17.64 -0.70
C THR A 157 9.50 16.65 -1.01
N VAL A 158 10.68 17.15 -1.38
CA VAL A 158 11.85 16.31 -1.68
C VAL A 158 12.30 15.55 -0.43
N LEU A 159 12.42 16.23 0.72
CA LEU A 159 12.85 15.60 1.96
C LEU A 159 11.89 14.48 2.40
N SER A 160 10.57 14.72 2.37
CA SER A 160 9.59 13.70 2.71
C SER A 160 9.60 12.50 1.75
N SER A 161 9.85 12.75 0.46
CA SER A 161 9.96 11.68 -0.54
C SER A 161 11.15 10.76 -0.28
N LEU A 162 12.31 11.35 0.07
CA LEU A 162 13.55 10.62 0.35
C LEU A 162 13.54 9.93 1.72
N LEU A 163 12.96 10.57 2.74
CA LEU A 163 12.95 10.06 4.12
C LEU A 163 11.75 9.13 4.42
N GLY A 164 10.75 9.09 3.54
CA GLY A 164 9.56 8.24 3.68
C GLY A 164 9.92 6.77 3.87
N MET A 165 10.70 6.19 2.95
CA MET A 165 11.10 4.78 3.03
C MET A 165 12.03 4.50 4.23
N PRO A 166 13.16 5.22 4.44
CA PRO A 166 14.01 4.98 5.60
C PRO A 166 13.27 5.10 6.95
N GLY A 167 12.41 6.11 7.10
CA GLY A 167 11.61 6.25 8.32
C GLY A 167 10.56 5.14 8.47
N GLY A 168 10.03 4.62 7.37
CA GLY A 168 9.11 3.50 7.37
C GLY A 168 9.80 2.19 7.78
N VAL A 169 11.01 1.96 7.27
CA VAL A 169 11.88 0.86 7.74
C VAL A 169 12.15 0.99 9.24
N LEU A 170 12.45 2.18 9.76
CA LEU A 170 12.64 2.38 11.20
C LEU A 170 11.38 2.10 12.04
N LEU A 171 10.18 2.32 11.50
CA LEU A 171 8.92 1.95 12.15
C LEU A 171 8.66 0.43 12.10
N PHE A 172 9.22 -0.24 11.11
CA PHE A 172 9.12 -1.67 10.89
C PHE A 172 10.00 -2.47 11.87
N LEU A 173 11.26 -2.07 12.06
CA LEU A 173 12.26 -2.84 12.82
C LEU A 173 11.82 -3.28 14.23
N PRO A 174 11.22 -2.42 15.08
CA PRO A 174 11.04 -2.74 16.50
C PRO A 174 10.03 -3.85 16.77
N ILE A 175 9.11 -4.09 15.82
CA ILE A 175 8.07 -5.11 15.95
C ILE A 175 8.47 -6.32 15.11
N TYR A 176 8.78 -6.14 13.83
CA TYR A 176 8.94 -7.25 12.91
C TYR A 176 10.16 -8.11 13.25
N HIS A 177 11.37 -7.55 13.29
CA HIS A 177 12.56 -8.38 13.45
C HIS A 177 12.62 -9.11 14.80
N PRO A 178 12.29 -8.49 15.96
CA PRO A 178 12.24 -9.24 17.20
C PRO A 178 11.22 -10.38 17.15
N LEU A 179 10.01 -10.16 16.64
CA LEU A 179 8.96 -11.16 16.68
C LEU A 179 9.11 -12.23 15.58
N HIS A 180 9.22 -11.80 14.33
CA HIS A 180 9.34 -12.71 13.19
C HIS A 180 10.73 -13.34 13.12
N ASP A 181 11.81 -12.56 13.10
CA ASP A 181 13.14 -13.14 12.82
C ASP A 181 13.75 -13.83 14.05
N ASN A 182 13.55 -13.31 15.27
CA ASN A 182 14.12 -13.94 16.47
C ASN A 182 13.19 -14.97 17.12
N PHE A 183 11.87 -14.75 17.08
CA PHE A 183 10.89 -15.63 17.73
C PHE A 183 10.06 -16.47 16.75
N ASN A 184 10.29 -16.37 15.44
CA ASN A 184 9.54 -17.09 14.40
C ASN A 184 8.02 -16.88 14.50
N VAL A 185 7.58 -15.69 14.92
CA VAL A 185 6.16 -15.32 14.93
C VAL A 185 5.71 -15.04 13.49
N HIS A 186 4.63 -15.69 13.07
CA HIS A 186 4.05 -15.50 11.74
C HIS A 186 3.75 -14.01 11.46
N THR A 187 4.08 -13.54 10.26
CA THR A 187 4.03 -12.12 9.86
C THR A 187 2.63 -11.52 10.00
N GLU A 188 1.58 -12.33 9.81
CA GLU A 188 0.19 -11.91 10.07
C GLU A 188 0.00 -11.35 11.48
N VAL A 189 0.57 -12.01 12.48
CA VAL A 189 0.45 -11.59 13.89
C VAL A 189 1.22 -10.27 14.11
N CYS A 190 2.40 -10.14 13.52
CA CYS A 190 3.18 -8.90 13.53
C CYS A 190 2.40 -7.75 12.88
N PHE A 191 1.75 -7.99 11.75
CA PHE A 191 0.91 -7.02 11.07
C PHE A 191 -0.29 -6.60 11.93
N PHE A 192 -1.03 -7.53 12.53
CA PHE A 192 -2.16 -7.18 13.39
C PHE A 192 -1.73 -6.41 14.65
N LEU A 193 -0.54 -6.68 15.19
CA LEU A 193 0.03 -5.88 16.27
C LEU A 193 0.32 -4.45 15.81
N LEU A 194 0.96 -4.26 14.65
CA LEU A 194 1.16 -2.93 14.06
C LEU A 194 -0.17 -2.22 13.82
N PHE A 195 -1.13 -2.90 13.21
CA PHE A 195 -2.48 -2.40 12.93
C PHE A 195 -3.15 -1.91 14.22
N ALA A 196 -3.10 -2.71 15.29
CA ALA A 196 -3.66 -2.34 16.59
C ALA A 196 -2.98 -1.10 17.16
N VAL A 197 -1.64 -1.01 17.10
CA VAL A 197 -0.90 0.17 17.55
C VAL A 197 -1.31 1.41 16.75
N PHE A 198 -1.34 1.32 15.42
CA PHE A 198 -1.71 2.43 14.55
C PHE A 198 -3.16 2.86 14.81
N LEU A 199 -4.07 1.90 15.01
CA LEU A 199 -5.48 2.16 15.28
C LEU A 199 -5.65 2.87 16.63
N VAL A 200 -4.96 2.42 17.67
CA VAL A 200 -4.99 3.07 18.98
C VAL A 200 -4.43 4.48 18.91
N LEU A 201 -3.36 4.73 18.17
CA LEU A 201 -2.79 6.07 17.99
C LEU A 201 -3.70 7.00 17.18
N ALA A 202 -4.31 6.48 16.10
CA ALA A 202 -5.29 7.19 15.30
C ALA A 202 -6.53 7.57 16.14
N TRP A 203 -7.09 6.60 16.85
CA TRP A 203 -8.25 6.80 17.72
C TRP A 203 -7.93 7.76 18.87
N SER A 204 -6.80 7.59 19.54
CA SER A 204 -6.39 8.50 20.62
C SER A 204 -6.27 9.94 20.14
N GLY A 205 -5.77 10.14 18.92
CA GLY A 205 -5.74 11.46 18.28
C GLY A 205 -7.12 12.02 17.99
N GLU A 206 -8.05 11.20 17.51
CA GLU A 206 -9.44 11.60 17.29
C GLU A 206 -10.11 12.05 18.61
N ARG A 207 -9.87 11.33 19.71
CA ARG A 207 -10.38 11.70 21.05
C ARG A 207 -9.77 13.00 21.57
N ALA A 208 -8.53 13.30 21.20
CA ALA A 208 -7.84 14.53 21.57
C ALA A 208 -8.21 15.72 20.64
N SER A 209 -8.78 15.46 19.47
CA SER A 209 -9.14 16.49 18.50
C SER A 209 -10.35 17.30 18.94
N ARG A 210 -10.26 18.63 18.76
CA ARG A 210 -11.36 19.55 19.04
C ARG A 210 -12.35 19.61 17.86
N PRO A 211 -13.66 19.68 18.11
CA PRO A 211 -14.63 19.92 17.06
C PRO A 211 -14.30 21.25 16.37
N THR A 212 -14.19 21.19 15.05
CA THR A 212 -13.97 22.36 14.20
C THR A 212 -14.94 22.29 13.04
N ILE A 213 -15.33 23.43 12.48
CA ILE A 213 -16.23 23.49 11.32
C ILE A 213 -15.47 23.02 10.08
N THR A 214 -16.07 22.14 9.27
CA THR A 214 -15.51 21.70 7.98
C THR A 214 -16.31 22.36 6.86
N PHE A 215 -15.63 23.09 5.98
CA PHE A 215 -16.25 23.57 4.75
C PHE A 215 -16.10 22.49 3.67
N LYS A 216 -17.21 22.07 3.07
CA LYS A 216 -17.20 21.18 1.90
C LYS A 216 -16.56 21.91 0.72
N SER A 217 -15.51 21.33 0.16
CA SER A 217 -15.03 21.72 -1.16
C SER A 217 -15.85 21.00 -2.23
N LYS A 218 -16.06 21.62 -3.40
CA LYS A 218 -16.69 20.96 -4.55
C LYS A 218 -15.94 19.69 -4.99
N ALA A 219 -14.61 19.65 -4.77
CA ALA A 219 -13.78 18.48 -5.04
C ALA A 219 -14.13 17.29 -4.14
N ASP A 220 -14.70 17.52 -2.95
CA ASP A 220 -15.05 16.47 -1.98
C ASP A 220 -16.19 15.60 -2.50
N CYS A 221 -17.06 16.16 -3.35
CA CYS A 221 -18.14 15.41 -4.00
C CYS A 221 -17.62 14.41 -5.03
N LEU A 222 -16.38 14.56 -5.54
CA LEU A 222 -15.80 13.65 -6.52
C LEU A 222 -15.04 12.48 -5.89
N PHE A 223 -14.58 12.61 -4.65
CA PHE A 223 -13.83 11.55 -3.96
C PHE A 223 -14.66 10.30 -3.71
N LEU A 224 -15.92 10.43 -3.28
CA LEU A 224 -16.78 9.28 -3.02
C LEU A 224 -17.13 8.49 -4.30
N PRO A 225 -17.59 9.13 -5.39
CA PRO A 225 -17.77 8.44 -6.67
C PRO A 225 -16.49 7.77 -7.17
N TYR A 226 -15.35 8.45 -7.05
CA TYR A 226 -14.04 7.89 -7.42
C TYR A 226 -13.73 6.60 -6.64
N LEU A 227 -13.89 6.62 -5.31
CA LEU A 227 -13.69 5.45 -4.47
C LEU A 227 -14.70 4.34 -4.79
N MET A 228 -15.97 4.68 -5.02
CA MET A 228 -16.98 3.70 -5.43
C MET A 228 -16.59 2.98 -6.72
N VAL A 229 -16.09 3.71 -7.72
CA VAL A 229 -15.58 3.12 -8.96
C VAL A 229 -14.34 2.26 -8.69
N TYR A 230 -13.42 2.75 -7.86
CA TYR A 230 -12.19 2.02 -7.52
C TYR A 230 -12.49 0.65 -6.89
N TYR A 231 -13.31 0.60 -5.83
CA TYR A 231 -13.67 -0.66 -5.18
C TYR A 231 -14.59 -1.54 -6.04
N SER A 232 -15.50 -0.94 -6.83
CA SER A 232 -16.38 -1.73 -7.70
C SER A 232 -15.63 -2.44 -8.82
N VAL A 233 -14.52 -1.89 -9.29
CA VAL A 233 -13.66 -2.56 -10.28
C VAL A 233 -13.09 -3.87 -9.71
N PHE A 234 -12.47 -3.84 -8.53
CA PHE A 234 -11.92 -5.06 -7.93
C PHE A 234 -13.00 -6.07 -7.52
N LEU A 235 -14.13 -5.58 -7.00
CA LEU A 235 -15.27 -6.45 -6.72
C LEU A 235 -15.82 -7.09 -8.00
N ALA A 236 -15.90 -6.35 -9.11
CA ALA A 236 -16.31 -6.89 -10.40
C ALA A 236 -15.31 -7.94 -10.91
N MET A 237 -14.00 -7.69 -10.80
CA MET A 237 -12.99 -8.69 -11.13
C MET A 237 -13.17 -9.97 -10.32
N ALA A 238 -13.45 -9.89 -9.01
CA ALA A 238 -13.73 -11.06 -8.19
C ALA A 238 -15.02 -11.80 -8.59
N LEU A 239 -16.09 -11.06 -8.94
CA LEU A 239 -17.41 -11.60 -9.26
C LEU A 239 -17.48 -12.27 -10.64
N ILE A 240 -16.91 -11.63 -11.66
CA ILE A 240 -17.07 -12.06 -13.06
C ILE A 240 -15.74 -12.37 -13.77
N GLY A 241 -14.61 -11.88 -13.27
CA GLY A 241 -13.30 -12.18 -13.84
C GLY A 241 -12.89 -13.63 -13.65
N ASP A 242 -12.16 -14.15 -14.63
CA ASP A 242 -11.68 -15.54 -14.67
C ASP A 242 -10.15 -15.56 -14.75
N PRO A 243 -9.44 -15.71 -13.61
CA PRO A 243 -8.00 -15.61 -13.60
C PRO A 243 -7.31 -16.73 -14.39
N SER A 244 -7.99 -17.85 -14.69
CA SER A 244 -7.42 -18.94 -15.50
C SER A 244 -7.16 -18.54 -16.96
N LYS A 245 -7.82 -17.46 -17.41
CA LYS A 245 -7.68 -16.90 -18.76
C LYS A 245 -6.60 -15.83 -18.84
N GLU A 246 -6.03 -15.42 -17.72
CA GLU A 246 -4.98 -14.41 -17.71
C GLU A 246 -3.64 -15.00 -18.12
N VAL A 247 -2.92 -14.26 -18.96
CA VAL A 247 -1.61 -14.67 -19.48
C VAL A 247 -0.65 -13.50 -19.34
N SER A 248 0.42 -13.71 -18.56
CA SER A 248 1.45 -12.70 -18.31
C SER A 248 2.75 -13.09 -19.01
N ILE A 249 3.02 -12.42 -20.13
CA ILE A 249 4.24 -12.62 -20.92
C ILE A 249 5.20 -11.48 -20.59
N GLY A 250 6.36 -11.78 -20.03
CA GLY A 250 7.28 -10.73 -19.63
C GLY A 250 8.49 -11.20 -18.85
N LEU A 251 9.13 -10.22 -18.20
CA LEU A 251 10.19 -10.44 -17.24
C LEU A 251 9.59 -10.98 -15.94
N HIS A 252 10.08 -12.11 -15.46
CA HIS A 252 9.65 -12.78 -14.24
C HIS A 252 10.87 -13.27 -13.43
N GLU A 253 10.63 -13.88 -12.28
CA GLU A 253 11.69 -14.56 -11.50
C GLU A 253 12.41 -15.58 -12.40
N GLN A 254 13.73 -15.51 -12.45
CA GLN A 254 14.51 -16.33 -13.35
C GLN A 254 14.42 -17.81 -12.96
N ILE A 255 14.11 -18.67 -13.93
CA ILE A 255 14.03 -20.13 -13.71
C ILE A 255 15.44 -20.72 -13.63
N GLY A 256 15.68 -21.67 -12.74
CA GLY A 256 17.00 -22.28 -12.57
C GLY A 256 17.04 -23.43 -11.57
N PRO A 257 18.25 -23.87 -11.18
CA PRO A 257 18.44 -24.94 -10.20
C PRO A 257 17.86 -24.60 -8.82
N CYS A 258 17.36 -25.60 -8.12
CA CYS A 258 16.67 -25.45 -6.83
C CYS A 258 17.62 -25.37 -5.62
N ASP A 259 18.90 -25.71 -5.82
CA ASP A 259 19.96 -25.80 -4.81
C ASP A 259 20.79 -24.51 -4.67
N GLU A 260 20.69 -23.57 -5.61
CA GLU A 260 21.40 -22.29 -5.54
C GLU A 260 20.70 -21.31 -4.58
N MET A 261 21.31 -21.09 -3.42
CA MET A 261 20.87 -20.11 -2.43
C MET A 261 21.74 -18.85 -2.47
N VAL A 262 21.10 -17.69 -2.28
CA VAL A 262 21.79 -16.39 -2.13
C VAL A 262 21.52 -15.80 -0.75
N PRO A 263 22.54 -15.19 -0.11
CA PRO A 263 22.37 -14.52 1.17
C PRO A 263 21.60 -13.20 0.97
N ILE A 264 20.75 -12.87 1.95
CA ILE A 264 20.03 -11.60 2.08
C ILE A 264 20.42 -10.98 3.41
N THR A 265 20.77 -9.70 3.43
CA THR A 265 21.04 -8.99 4.68
C THR A 265 19.79 -8.24 5.14
N SER A 266 19.22 -8.66 6.26
CA SER A 266 18.13 -7.90 6.90
C SER A 266 18.60 -6.54 7.41
N ALA A 267 17.66 -5.64 7.70
CA ALA A 267 18.00 -4.31 8.20
C ALA A 267 18.67 -4.30 9.60
N LEU A 268 18.58 -5.40 10.37
CA LEU A 268 19.36 -5.60 11.60
C LEU A 268 20.73 -6.25 11.38
N GLY A 269 21.11 -6.52 10.12
CA GLY A 269 22.36 -7.18 9.76
C GLY A 269 22.35 -8.70 9.91
N GLN A 270 21.19 -9.31 10.17
CA GLN A 270 21.07 -10.77 10.14
C GLN A 270 21.08 -11.27 8.70
N THR A 271 21.86 -12.33 8.43
CA THR A 271 21.91 -12.98 7.12
C THR A 271 20.83 -14.05 7.05
N LEU A 272 19.87 -13.86 6.15
CA LEU A 272 18.88 -14.85 5.74
C LEU A 272 19.26 -15.41 4.37
N TYR A 273 18.55 -16.43 3.90
CA TYR A 273 18.80 -17.05 2.60
C TYR A 273 17.50 -17.21 1.82
N LYS A 274 17.55 -16.95 0.51
CA LYS A 274 16.52 -17.30 -0.47
C LYS A 274 17.12 -18.07 -1.63
N ARG A 275 16.29 -18.78 -2.40
CA ARG A 275 16.74 -19.35 -3.68
C ARG A 275 17.06 -18.22 -4.63
N ARG A 276 18.07 -18.43 -5.46
CA ARG A 276 18.42 -17.50 -6.54
C ARG A 276 17.40 -17.51 -7.67
N TYR A 277 16.75 -18.66 -7.85
CA TYR A 277 15.93 -18.96 -9.00
C TYR A 277 14.59 -19.56 -8.59
N LEU A 278 13.60 -19.38 -9.47
CA LEU A 278 12.34 -20.11 -9.42
C LEU A 278 12.61 -21.58 -9.76
N CYS A 279 12.32 -22.46 -8.80
CA CYS A 279 12.48 -23.90 -8.92
C CYS A 279 11.20 -24.52 -9.52
N LEU A 280 11.27 -25.12 -10.70
CA LEU A 280 10.09 -25.71 -11.34
C LEU A 280 9.61 -27.02 -10.67
N GLU A 281 10.48 -27.70 -9.93
CA GLU A 281 10.18 -28.98 -9.28
C GLU A 281 9.46 -28.81 -7.93
N ASP A 282 9.63 -27.66 -7.29
CA ASP A 282 9.20 -27.36 -5.92
C ASP A 282 8.67 -25.91 -5.81
N ASN A 283 7.91 -25.48 -6.83
CA ASN A 283 7.18 -24.21 -6.80
C ASN A 283 5.84 -24.44 -6.09
N ASP A 284 5.61 -23.74 -4.98
CA ASP A 284 4.37 -23.85 -4.20
C ASP A 284 3.32 -22.78 -4.57
N GLU A 285 3.68 -21.85 -5.44
CA GLU A 285 2.79 -20.75 -5.84
C GLU A 285 1.65 -21.24 -6.73
N THR A 286 0.43 -21.25 -6.17
CA THR A 286 -0.74 -21.80 -6.86
C THR A 286 -1.51 -20.81 -7.74
N TYR A 287 -1.06 -19.56 -7.84
CA TYR A 287 -1.76 -18.51 -8.60
C TYR A 287 -1.35 -18.43 -10.08
N PHE A 288 -0.22 -19.04 -10.45
CA PHE A 288 0.20 -19.20 -11.84
C PHE A 288 0.76 -20.59 -12.11
N GLY A 289 0.82 -20.95 -13.38
CA GLY A 289 1.40 -22.19 -13.89
C GLY A 289 1.67 -22.09 -15.37
N TRP A 290 1.70 -23.25 -16.04
CA TRP A 290 2.16 -23.36 -17.43
C TRP A 290 1.11 -24.00 -18.36
N ASP A 291 -0.12 -24.18 -17.90
CA ASP A 291 -1.16 -24.94 -18.60
C ASP A 291 -1.54 -24.34 -19.95
N CYS A 292 -1.40 -23.02 -20.12
CA CYS A 292 -1.66 -22.32 -21.38
C CYS A 292 -0.53 -22.50 -22.42
N LEU A 293 0.62 -23.09 -22.04
CA LEU A 293 1.73 -23.34 -22.96
C LEU A 293 1.53 -24.65 -23.74
N PRO A 294 2.17 -24.80 -24.93
CA PRO A 294 2.04 -26.00 -25.73
C PRO A 294 2.40 -27.29 -24.95
N GLY A 295 1.38 -28.11 -24.69
CA GLY A 295 1.52 -29.35 -23.93
C GLY A 295 1.72 -29.16 -22.42
N GLY A 296 1.34 -28.00 -21.85
CA GLY A 296 1.46 -27.69 -20.42
C GLY A 296 2.91 -27.64 -19.91
N LYS A 297 3.88 -27.48 -20.82
CA LYS A 297 5.30 -27.57 -20.49
C LYS A 297 5.82 -26.25 -19.96
N ALA A 298 6.56 -26.33 -18.86
CA ALA A 298 7.26 -25.19 -18.29
C ALA A 298 8.27 -24.57 -19.27
N PRO A 299 8.59 -23.28 -19.13
CA PRO A 299 9.62 -22.61 -19.92
C PRO A 299 11.00 -23.27 -19.77
N LYS A 300 11.93 -22.94 -20.68
CA LYS A 300 13.29 -23.48 -20.66
C LYS A 300 14.03 -23.04 -19.38
N PRO A 301 14.92 -23.89 -18.83
CA PRO A 301 15.81 -23.49 -17.74
C PRO A 301 16.59 -22.20 -18.07
N PHE A 302 16.89 -21.40 -17.05
CA PHE A 302 17.58 -20.10 -17.15
C PHE A 302 16.80 -18.98 -17.86
N SER A 303 15.54 -19.20 -18.20
CA SER A 303 14.66 -18.16 -18.76
C SER A 303 14.29 -17.14 -17.68
N HIS A 304 14.55 -15.86 -17.95
CA HIS A 304 14.05 -14.72 -17.18
C HIS A 304 12.88 -14.02 -17.89
N TRP A 305 12.66 -14.34 -19.16
CA TRP A 305 11.54 -13.85 -19.96
C TRP A 305 10.69 -15.03 -20.41
N TYR A 306 9.47 -15.16 -19.88
CA TYR A 306 8.58 -16.27 -20.18
C TYR A 306 7.10 -15.92 -19.98
N THR A 307 6.24 -16.87 -20.31
CA THR A 307 4.79 -16.78 -20.18
C THR A 307 4.33 -17.50 -18.93
N ALA A 308 3.70 -16.77 -18.02
CA ALA A 308 2.97 -17.32 -16.88
C ALA A 308 1.47 -17.34 -17.18
N CYS A 309 0.83 -18.47 -16.91
CA CYS A 309 -0.60 -18.69 -17.13
C CYS A 309 -1.31 -18.62 -15.78
N GLY A 310 -2.40 -17.87 -15.67
CA GLY A 310 -3.16 -17.82 -14.44
C GLY A 310 -3.89 -19.14 -14.18
N THR A 311 -4.23 -19.40 -12.92
CA THR A 311 -4.92 -20.63 -12.53
C THR A 311 -6.37 -20.38 -12.15
N GLU A 312 -7.16 -21.44 -12.03
CA GLU A 312 -8.56 -21.37 -11.56
C GLU A 312 -8.66 -21.10 -10.06
N LEU A 313 -9.67 -20.32 -9.66
CA LEU A 313 -9.94 -20.01 -8.25
C LEU A 313 -10.47 -21.25 -7.54
N LYS A 314 -9.69 -21.81 -6.61
CA LYS A 314 -10.11 -22.97 -5.79
C LYS A 314 -11.42 -22.72 -5.05
N ASN A 315 -11.58 -21.54 -4.46
CA ASN A 315 -12.80 -21.13 -3.75
C ASN A 315 -13.21 -19.71 -4.12
N ARG A 316 -13.96 -19.58 -5.23
CA ARG A 316 -14.43 -18.27 -5.72
C ARG A 316 -15.33 -17.55 -4.72
N VAL A 317 -16.18 -18.29 -3.99
CA VAL A 317 -17.14 -17.70 -3.04
C VAL A 317 -16.39 -17.01 -1.90
N GLU A 318 -15.40 -17.68 -1.33
CA GLU A 318 -14.55 -17.10 -0.28
C GLU A 318 -13.84 -15.83 -0.77
N TYR A 319 -13.27 -15.88 -1.99
CA TYR A 319 -12.62 -14.74 -2.61
C TYR A 319 -13.55 -13.53 -2.81
N ILE A 320 -14.80 -13.77 -3.20
CA ILE A 320 -15.84 -12.74 -3.31
C ILE A 320 -16.19 -12.16 -1.93
N VAL A 321 -16.36 -13.03 -0.91
CA VAL A 321 -16.70 -12.61 0.45
C VAL A 321 -15.61 -11.71 1.05
N VAL A 322 -14.33 -12.04 0.83
CA VAL A 322 -13.21 -11.21 1.28
C VAL A 322 -13.24 -9.82 0.62
N ASN A 323 -13.34 -9.76 -0.71
CA ASN A 323 -13.42 -8.48 -1.42
C ASN A 323 -14.66 -7.67 -1.02
N LEU A 324 -15.80 -8.32 -0.82
CA LEU A 324 -17.02 -7.66 -0.35
C LEU A 324 -16.86 -7.09 1.07
N THR A 325 -16.20 -7.84 1.97
CA THR A 325 -15.93 -7.40 3.34
C THR A 325 -15.06 -6.14 3.34
N ILE A 326 -14.00 -6.13 2.53
CA ILE A 326 -13.13 -4.96 2.33
C ILE A 326 -13.97 -3.78 1.82
N CYS A 327 -14.83 -3.99 0.82
CA CYS A 327 -15.70 -2.94 0.28
C CYS A 327 -16.65 -2.36 1.34
N ILE A 328 -17.22 -3.20 2.22
CA ILE A 328 -18.11 -2.76 3.31
C ILE A 328 -17.34 -1.91 4.32
N VAL A 329 -16.15 -2.35 4.73
CA VAL A 329 -15.28 -1.59 5.66
C VAL A 329 -14.89 -0.25 5.04
N ALA A 330 -14.43 -0.27 3.79
CA ALA A 330 -14.08 0.93 3.02
C ALA A 330 -15.26 1.90 2.92
N PHE A 331 -16.44 1.41 2.55
CA PHE A 331 -17.65 2.20 2.50
C PHE A 331 -17.94 2.88 3.84
N GLY A 332 -17.89 2.12 4.94
CA GLY A 332 -18.05 2.65 6.29
C GLY A 332 -17.06 3.78 6.61
N VAL A 333 -15.76 3.56 6.38
CA VAL A 333 -14.70 4.53 6.67
C VAL A 333 -14.88 5.81 5.83
N PHE A 334 -15.06 5.69 4.51
CA PHE A 334 -15.13 6.86 3.62
C PHE A 334 -16.45 7.64 3.77
N VAL A 335 -17.58 6.97 3.98
CA VAL A 335 -18.85 7.65 4.30
C VAL A 335 -18.75 8.41 5.61
N ASN A 336 -18.13 7.82 6.65
CA ASN A 336 -17.91 8.52 7.90
C ASN A 336 -17.01 9.75 7.72
N ALA A 337 -15.92 9.61 6.97
CA ALA A 337 -14.98 10.69 6.69
C ALA A 337 -15.62 11.86 5.90
N PHE A 338 -16.36 11.57 4.83
CA PHE A 338 -16.83 12.59 3.88
C PHE A 338 -18.27 13.06 4.13
N LEU A 339 -19.16 12.23 4.68
CA LEU A 339 -20.57 12.57 4.90
C LEU A 339 -20.89 12.85 6.38
N LEU A 340 -20.48 11.98 7.31
CA LEU A 340 -20.94 11.99 8.71
C LEU A 340 -20.08 12.80 9.69
N SER A 341 -18.82 13.09 9.37
CA SER A 341 -17.93 13.99 10.15
C SER A 341 -18.50 15.41 10.39
N ASN A 342 -19.64 15.73 9.76
CA ASN A 342 -20.36 17.01 9.89
C ASN A 342 -21.42 17.04 11.01
N GLY A 343 -21.76 15.93 11.65
CA GLY A 343 -22.91 15.87 12.57
C GLY A 343 -22.76 16.61 13.91
N LYS A 344 -21.55 17.02 14.30
CA LYS A 344 -21.31 17.70 15.59
C LYS A 344 -21.43 19.23 15.51
N SER A 345 -21.51 19.85 14.32
CA SER A 345 -21.53 21.31 14.18
C SER A 345 -22.92 21.94 14.37
N ASP A 346 -23.99 21.20 14.11
CA ASP A 346 -25.33 21.81 14.05
C ASP A 346 -25.97 21.96 15.44
N GLN A 347 -25.58 21.14 16.43
CA GLN A 347 -26.10 21.27 17.78
C GLN A 347 -25.52 22.48 18.53
N GLU A 348 -24.23 22.77 18.44
CA GLU A 348 -23.63 23.90 19.19
C GLU A 348 -24.06 25.28 18.67
N SER A 349 -24.25 25.43 17.35
CA SER A 349 -24.67 26.71 16.75
C SER A 349 -26.13 27.08 17.08
N ILE A 350 -27.00 26.09 17.30
CA ILE A 350 -28.39 26.31 17.72
C ILE A 350 -28.43 26.72 19.20
N THR A 351 -27.58 26.15 20.05
CA THR A 351 -27.52 26.50 21.48
C THR A 351 -26.93 27.90 21.69
N THR A 352 -25.89 28.30 20.96
CA THR A 352 -25.32 29.67 21.08
C THR A 352 -26.26 30.75 20.52
N LYS A 353 -27.05 30.46 19.48
CA LYS A 353 -28.07 31.41 18.99
C LYS A 353 -29.24 31.58 19.95
N LYS A 354 -29.59 30.55 20.74
CA LYS A 354 -30.61 30.67 21.80
C LYS A 354 -30.11 31.43 23.03
N VAL A 355 -28.84 31.34 23.38
CA VAL A 355 -28.28 32.05 24.56
C VAL A 355 -28.02 33.54 24.31
N LYS A 356 -27.83 33.98 23.05
CA LYS A 356 -27.70 35.41 22.69
C LYS A 356 -29.02 36.17 22.52
N LYS A 357 -30.16 35.49 22.69
CA LYS A 357 -31.48 36.12 22.80
C LYS A 357 -31.99 35.93 24.22
N ASN A 358 -31.49 36.73 25.15
CA ASN A 358 -32.17 37.13 26.38
C ASN A 358 -31.43 38.33 26.98
#